data_AF-A0A3P1CCJ3-F1
#
_entry.id   AF-A0A3P1CCJ3-F1
#
_cell.length_a   1.000
_cell.length_b   1.000
_cell.length_c   1.000
_cell.angle_alpha   90.00
_cell.angle_beta   90.00
_cell.angle_gamma   90.00
#
_symmetry.space_group_name_H-M   'P 1'
#
loop_
_entity.id
_entity.type
_entity.pdbx_description
1 polymer ?
#
loop_
_entity_poly.entity_id
_entity_poly.type
_entity_poly.pdbx_seq_one_letter_code
_entity_poly.pdbx_strand_id
1 'polypeptide(L)'
;MQEELNLDQLRQKITTVSGAELIRLQAFLESEIQRRKQILSQIPAITLEQIPLRVQTRMTFYSIVRRRKICNLAEVGRITLIETLALLKPADLQSFKSLNQRAYSEVMNELAKLKIPYESIALWDLKMIDENPVLSIPQRAGGLTEPVSSVGHIPKV
;
A
#
# COMPACT_ATOMS: atom_id res chain seq x y z
N MET A 1 -14.53 28.49 -1.50
CA MET A 1 -15.97 28.78 -1.38
C MET A 1 -16.88 27.54 -1.43
N GLN A 2 -16.72 26.57 -2.36
CA GLN A 2 -17.57 25.35 -2.35
C GLN A 2 -17.23 24.35 -1.22
N GLU A 3 -15.98 24.28 -0.76
CA GLU A 3 -15.57 23.38 0.36
C GLU A 3 -16.07 23.84 1.73
N GLU A 4 -16.11 25.15 2.00
CA GLU A 4 -16.64 25.71 3.26
C GLU A 4 -18.14 25.45 3.42
N LEU A 5 -18.91 25.61 2.32
CA LEU A 5 -20.34 25.31 2.30
C LEU A 5 -20.64 23.84 2.61
N ASN A 6 -19.73 22.93 2.27
CA ASN A 6 -19.86 21.50 2.51
C ASN A 6 -19.58 21.14 3.98
N LEU A 7 -18.63 21.83 4.62
CA LEU A 7 -18.30 21.66 6.04
C LEU A 7 -19.39 22.21 6.96
N ASP A 8 -20.01 23.34 6.62
CA ASP A 8 -21.09 23.91 7.42
C ASP A 8 -22.39 23.12 7.30
N GLN A 9 -22.70 22.58 6.12
CA GLN A 9 -23.82 21.64 5.94
C GLN A 9 -23.60 20.33 6.70
N LEU A 10 -22.35 19.85 6.75
CA LEU A 10 -21.99 18.67 7.53
C LEU A 10 -22.10 18.93 9.03
N ARG A 11 -21.66 20.11 9.51
CA ARG A 11 -21.81 20.54 10.91
C ARG A 11 -23.28 20.67 11.31
N GLN A 12 -24.12 21.26 10.46
CA GLN A 12 -25.56 21.33 10.69
C GLN A 12 -26.22 19.95 10.77
N LYS A 13 -25.83 19.02 9.89
CA LYS A 13 -26.31 17.64 9.95
C LYS A 13 -25.91 16.97 11.27
N ILE A 14 -24.67 17.12 11.71
CA ILE A 14 -24.17 16.57 12.98
C ILE A 14 -24.97 17.12 14.17
N THR A 15 -25.31 18.42 14.17
CA THR A 15 -26.16 19.00 15.23
C THR A 15 -27.61 18.51 15.22
N THR A 16 -28.09 17.96 14.10
CA THR A 16 -29.45 17.39 13.98
C THR A 16 -29.53 15.90 14.23
N VAL A 17 -28.39 15.20 14.36
CA VAL A 17 -28.37 13.77 14.68
C VAL A 17 -28.63 13.60 16.17
N SER A 18 -29.64 12.81 16.52
CA SER A 18 -29.95 12.53 17.92
C SER A 18 -28.79 11.80 18.60
N GLY A 19 -28.61 11.99 19.91
CA GLY A 19 -27.57 11.26 20.66
C GLY A 19 -27.66 9.73 20.50
N ALA A 20 -28.87 9.19 20.33
CA ALA A 20 -29.11 7.78 20.07
C ALA A 20 -28.59 7.34 18.67
N GLU A 21 -28.74 8.17 17.65
CA GLU A 21 -28.19 7.91 16.32
C GLU A 21 -26.66 8.04 16.29
N LEU A 22 -26.09 8.98 17.04
CA LEU A 22 -24.64 9.09 17.19
C LEU A 22 -24.04 7.82 17.84
N ILE A 23 -24.67 7.30 18.89
CA ILE A 23 -24.24 6.05 19.54
C ILE A 23 -24.35 4.85 18.58
N ARG A 24 -25.45 4.77 17.80
CA ARG A 24 -25.61 3.71 16.78
C ARG A 24 -24.55 3.80 15.68
N LEU A 25 -24.26 5.02 15.20
CA LEU A 25 -23.22 5.26 14.20
C LEU A 25 -21.84 4.91 14.74
N GLN A 26 -21.54 5.24 16.00
CA GLN A 26 -20.30 4.85 16.66
C GLN A 26 -20.15 3.33 16.71
N ALA A 27 -21.16 2.61 17.20
CA ALA A 27 -21.12 1.14 17.28
C ALA A 27 -20.97 0.50 15.89
N PHE A 28 -21.61 1.08 14.87
CA PHE A 28 -21.44 0.64 13.48
C PHE A 28 -19.99 0.84 13.01
N LEU A 29 -19.41 2.03 13.23
CA LEU A 29 -18.03 2.32 12.85
C LEU A 29 -17.03 1.40 13.57
N GLU A 30 -17.21 1.14 14.86
CA GLU A 30 -16.38 0.22 15.63
C GLU A 30 -16.46 -1.21 15.08
N SER A 31 -17.66 -1.69 14.72
CA SER A 31 -17.84 -3.01 14.11
C SER A 31 -17.12 -3.11 12.76
N GLU A 32 -17.15 -2.04 11.96
CA GLU A 32 -16.52 -1.98 10.65
C GLU A 32 -15.00 -1.89 10.75
N ILE A 33 -14.46 -1.16 11.73
CA ILE A 33 -13.03 -1.18 12.07
C ILE A 33 -12.58 -2.59 12.45
N GLN A 34 -13.35 -3.28 13.29
CA GLN A 34 -13.01 -4.64 13.71
C GLN A 34 -13.07 -5.63 12.55
N ARG A 35 -14.09 -5.54 11.69
CA ARG A 35 -14.20 -6.33 10.45
C ARG A 35 -12.97 -6.14 9.57
N ARG A 36 -12.52 -4.90 9.39
CA ARG A 36 -11.31 -4.58 8.61
C ARG A 36 -10.05 -5.19 9.24
N LYS A 37 -9.86 -5.05 10.57
CA LYS A 37 -8.73 -5.67 11.29
C LYS A 37 -8.69 -7.19 11.12
N GLN A 38 -9.84 -7.86 11.13
CA GLN A 38 -9.92 -9.30 10.88
C GLN A 38 -9.49 -9.67 9.45
N ILE A 39 -9.90 -8.90 8.45
CA ILE A 39 -9.42 -9.09 7.06
C ILE A 39 -7.89 -8.95 7.02
N LEU A 40 -7.30 -8.00 7.74
CA LEU A 40 -5.84 -7.83 7.79
C LEU A 40 -5.11 -9.07 8.28
N SER A 41 -5.60 -9.65 9.37
CA SER A 41 -5.00 -10.85 9.96
C SER A 41 -4.99 -12.06 9.02
N GLN A 42 -5.81 -12.03 7.96
CA GLN A 42 -5.92 -13.10 6.98
C GLN A 42 -5.06 -12.87 5.74
N ILE A 43 -4.53 -11.66 5.51
CA ILE A 43 -3.71 -11.38 4.33
C ILE A 43 -2.31 -11.94 4.55
N PRO A 44 -1.81 -12.80 3.65
CA PRO A 44 -0.49 -13.37 3.78
C PRO A 44 0.60 -12.30 3.65
N ALA A 45 1.65 -12.42 4.47
CA ALA A 45 2.83 -11.56 4.46
C ALA A 45 3.77 -11.90 3.29
N ILE A 46 3.25 -11.81 2.06
CA ILE A 46 3.99 -12.06 0.81
C ILE A 46 4.26 -10.77 0.05
N THR A 47 5.31 -10.79 -0.77
CA THR A 47 5.63 -9.70 -1.69
C THR A 47 4.97 -9.89 -3.05
N LEU A 48 4.88 -8.81 -3.83
CA LEU A 48 4.37 -8.90 -5.20
C LEU A 48 5.21 -9.79 -6.11
N GLU A 49 6.49 -9.98 -5.81
CA GLU A 49 7.36 -10.88 -6.56
C GLU A 49 6.91 -12.34 -6.42
N GLN A 50 6.46 -12.72 -5.23
CA GLN A 50 6.09 -14.08 -4.86
C GLN A 50 4.74 -14.53 -5.46
N ILE A 51 3.91 -13.60 -5.96
CA ILE A 51 2.64 -13.93 -6.61
C ILE A 51 2.96 -14.53 -8.00
N PRO A 52 2.43 -15.72 -8.35
CA PRO A 52 2.75 -16.41 -9.59
C PRO A 52 1.99 -15.81 -10.79
N LEU A 53 2.41 -14.61 -11.21
CA LEU A 53 1.87 -13.90 -12.37
C LEU A 53 2.75 -14.10 -13.60
N ARG A 54 2.12 -14.20 -14.77
CA ARG A 54 2.77 -14.10 -16.08
C ARG A 54 3.54 -12.79 -16.20
N VAL A 55 4.62 -12.81 -16.98
CA VAL A 55 5.52 -11.66 -17.18
C VAL A 55 4.74 -10.41 -17.63
N GLN A 56 3.85 -10.54 -18.63
CA GLN A 56 3.06 -9.41 -19.13
C GLN A 56 2.10 -8.84 -18.08
N THR A 57 1.46 -9.72 -17.30
CA THR A 57 0.56 -9.36 -16.20
C THR A 57 1.33 -8.62 -15.10
N ARG A 58 2.50 -9.15 -14.72
CA ARG A 58 3.41 -8.53 -13.75
C ARG A 58 3.85 -7.14 -14.19
N MET A 59 4.30 -6.98 -15.43
CA MET A 59 4.74 -5.69 -15.96
C MET A 59 3.60 -4.65 -15.95
N THR A 60 2.41 -5.06 -16.36
CA THR A 60 1.23 -4.18 -16.38
C THR A 60 0.83 -3.76 -14.97
N PHE A 61 0.75 -4.73 -14.05
CA PHE A 61 0.38 -4.48 -12.66
C PHE A 61 1.43 -3.62 -11.94
N TYR A 62 2.72 -3.93 -12.12
CA TYR A 62 3.80 -3.17 -11.50
C TYR A 62 3.85 -1.73 -12.00
N SER A 63 3.51 -1.49 -13.26
CA SER A 63 3.43 -0.13 -13.81
C SER A 63 2.31 0.71 -13.15
N ILE A 64 1.25 0.07 -12.65
CA ILE A 64 0.18 0.75 -11.90
C ILE A 64 0.67 1.08 -10.49
N VAL A 65 1.20 0.07 -9.79
CA VAL A 65 1.72 0.24 -8.42
C VAL A 65 2.84 1.27 -8.37
N ARG A 66 3.75 1.23 -9.36
CA ARG A 66 4.84 2.20 -9.52
C ARG A 66 4.35 3.64 -9.57
N ARG A 67 3.27 3.90 -10.33
CA ARG A 67 2.69 5.25 -10.45
C ARG A 67 2.12 5.77 -9.14
N ARG A 68 1.71 4.88 -8.23
CA ARG A 68 1.19 5.23 -6.90
C ARG A 68 2.28 5.43 -5.85
N LYS A 69 3.28 4.53 -5.78
CA LYS A 69 4.36 4.61 -4.78
C LYS A 69 5.52 5.52 -5.19
N ILE A 70 5.64 5.86 -6.49
CA ILE A 70 6.77 6.58 -7.08
C ILE A 70 8.10 5.87 -6.73
N CYS A 71 8.33 4.72 -7.35
CA CYS A 71 9.53 3.89 -7.11
C CYS A 71 10.08 3.28 -8.41
N ASN A 72 11.22 2.58 -8.33
CA ASN A 72 11.75 1.84 -9.46
C ASN A 72 10.99 0.53 -9.68
N LEU A 73 10.94 0.04 -10.93
CA LEU A 73 10.18 -1.18 -11.26
C LEU A 73 10.74 -2.43 -10.53
N ALA A 74 12.05 -2.44 -10.28
CA ALA A 74 12.72 -3.49 -9.49
C ALA A 74 12.35 -3.44 -8.00
N GLU A 75 11.97 -2.27 -7.47
CA GLU A 75 11.54 -2.11 -6.08
C GLU A 75 10.08 -2.54 -5.89
N VAL A 76 9.25 -2.43 -6.94
CA VAL A 76 7.84 -2.80 -6.89
C VAL A 76 7.63 -4.25 -6.50
N GLY A 77 8.47 -5.16 -6.98
CA GLY A 77 8.38 -6.59 -6.63
C GLY A 77 8.57 -6.87 -5.14
N ARG A 78 9.31 -6.02 -4.44
CA ARG A 78 9.60 -6.15 -3.00
C ARG A 78 8.50 -5.59 -2.11
N ILE A 79 7.54 -4.85 -2.68
CA ILE A 79 6.41 -4.30 -1.94
C ILE A 79 5.55 -5.48 -1.46
N THR A 80 5.14 -5.44 -0.20
CA THR A 80 4.22 -6.43 0.35
C THR A 80 2.84 -6.31 -0.30
N LEU A 81 2.10 -7.41 -0.32
CA LEU A 81 0.74 -7.39 -0.83
C LEU A 81 -0.13 -6.42 -0.03
N ILE A 82 0.06 -6.36 1.29
CA ILE A 82 -0.59 -5.41 2.20
C ILE A 82 -0.35 -3.95 1.77
N GLU A 83 0.91 -3.54 1.63
CA GLU A 83 1.24 -2.18 1.19
C GLU A 83 0.64 -1.89 -0.19
N THR A 84 0.63 -2.88 -1.08
CA THR A 84 0.08 -2.73 -2.43
C THR A 84 -1.42 -2.46 -2.40
N LEU A 85 -2.17 -3.21 -1.58
CA LEU A 85 -3.62 -3.05 -1.45
C LEU A 85 -4.00 -1.69 -0.83
N ALA A 86 -3.11 -1.11 -0.01
CA ALA A 86 -3.29 0.23 0.55
C ALA A 86 -2.86 1.36 -0.38
N LEU A 87 -1.91 1.11 -1.28
CA LEU A 87 -1.50 2.08 -2.31
C LEU A 87 -2.55 2.25 -3.41
N LEU A 88 -3.23 1.16 -3.77
CA LEU A 88 -4.15 1.13 -4.89
C LEU A 88 -5.51 1.72 -4.52
N LYS A 89 -6.03 2.57 -5.41
CA LYS A 89 -7.41 3.09 -5.35
C LYS A 89 -8.33 2.24 -6.24
N PRO A 90 -9.66 2.24 -6.03
CA PRO A 90 -10.57 1.45 -6.86
C PRO A 90 -10.52 1.87 -8.33
N ALA A 91 -10.29 3.17 -8.60
CA ALA A 91 -10.09 3.70 -9.95
C ALA A 91 -8.87 3.09 -10.67
N ASP A 92 -7.81 2.71 -9.95
CA ASP A 92 -6.63 2.08 -10.55
C ASP A 92 -6.94 0.67 -11.05
N LEU A 93 -7.79 -0.05 -10.32
CA LEU A 93 -8.26 -1.37 -10.74
C LEU A 93 -9.18 -1.29 -11.94
N GLN A 94 -10.07 -0.30 -11.98
CA GLN A 94 -10.92 -0.07 -13.15
C GLN A 94 -10.07 0.28 -14.37
N SER A 95 -9.04 1.11 -14.19
CA SER A 95 -8.07 1.42 -15.23
C SER A 95 -7.27 0.19 -15.65
N PHE A 96 -6.87 -0.67 -14.70
CA PHE A 96 -6.18 -1.92 -15.01
C PHE A 96 -7.05 -2.84 -15.86
N LYS A 97 -8.32 -2.98 -15.48
CA LYS A 97 -9.32 -3.79 -16.15
C LYS A 97 -9.55 -3.32 -17.59
N SER A 98 -9.67 -2.01 -17.80
CA SER A 98 -9.84 -1.45 -19.15
C SER A 98 -8.59 -1.56 -20.02
N LEU A 99 -7.40 -1.45 -19.43
CA LEU A 99 -6.13 -1.60 -20.14
C LEU A 99 -5.87 -3.05 -20.57
N ASN A 100 -6.11 -4.01 -19.68
CA ASN A 100 -5.87 -5.41 -19.95
C ASN A 100 -6.75 -6.31 -19.08
N GLN A 101 -7.93 -6.63 -19.59
CA GLN A 101 -8.91 -7.48 -18.90
C GLN A 101 -8.34 -8.86 -18.52
N ARG A 102 -7.50 -9.45 -19.37
CA ARG A 102 -6.90 -10.77 -19.10
C ARG A 102 -5.92 -10.70 -17.92
N ALA A 103 -5.05 -9.70 -17.91
CA ALA A 103 -4.11 -9.47 -16.81
C ALA A 103 -4.85 -9.14 -15.51
N TYR A 104 -5.90 -8.33 -15.58
CA TYR A 104 -6.78 -8.05 -14.45
C TYR A 104 -7.40 -9.31 -13.87
N SER A 105 -8.03 -10.14 -14.71
CA SER A 105 -8.63 -11.40 -14.27
C SER A 105 -7.59 -12.34 -13.65
N GLU A 106 -6.38 -12.41 -14.20
CA GLU A 106 -5.29 -13.21 -13.63
C GLU A 106 -4.90 -12.73 -12.22
N VAL A 107 -4.69 -11.42 -12.03
CA VAL A 107 -4.39 -10.86 -10.70
C VAL A 107 -5.54 -11.13 -9.74
N MET A 108 -6.79 -10.89 -10.14
CA MET A 108 -7.96 -11.15 -9.28
C MET A 108 -8.08 -12.64 -8.91
N ASN A 109 -7.78 -13.55 -9.83
CA ASN A 109 -7.78 -14.98 -9.56
C ASN A 109 -6.70 -15.37 -8.54
N GLU A 110 -5.48 -14.83 -8.66
CA GLU A 110 -4.42 -15.09 -7.68
C GLU A 110 -4.77 -14.49 -6.31
N LEU A 111 -5.34 -13.28 -6.25
CA LEU A 111 -5.82 -12.69 -4.99
C LEU A 111 -6.96 -13.51 -4.36
N ALA A 112 -7.87 -14.04 -5.16
CA ALA A 112 -8.96 -14.89 -4.68
C ALA A 112 -8.44 -16.20 -4.05
N LYS A 113 -7.40 -16.82 -4.63
CA LYS A 113 -6.74 -18.00 -4.03
C LYS A 113 -6.13 -17.70 -2.67
N LEU A 114 -5.65 -16.47 -2.47
CA LEU A 114 -5.14 -15.97 -1.20
C LEU A 114 -6.25 -15.56 -0.22
N LYS A 115 -7.53 -15.81 -0.55
CA LYS A 115 -8.72 -15.43 0.22
C LYS A 115 -8.82 -13.92 0.46
N ILE A 116 -8.29 -13.11 -0.45
CA ILE A 116 -8.34 -11.65 -0.33
C ILE A 116 -9.57 -11.15 -1.11
N PRO A 117 -10.59 -10.59 -0.43
CA PRO A 117 -11.73 -10.05 -1.14
C PRO A 117 -11.33 -8.79 -1.92
N TYR A 118 -11.87 -8.62 -3.12
CA TYR A 118 -11.63 -7.46 -4.00
C TYR A 118 -11.96 -6.12 -3.31
N GLU A 119 -12.93 -6.17 -2.39
CA GLU A 119 -13.38 -5.06 -1.55
C GLU A 119 -12.27 -4.54 -0.64
N SER A 120 -11.20 -5.31 -0.41
CA SER A 120 -10.07 -4.93 0.46
C SER A 120 -9.23 -3.80 -0.11
N ILE A 121 -9.32 -3.56 -1.41
CA ILE A 121 -8.51 -2.54 -2.10
C ILE A 121 -9.09 -1.16 -1.78
N ALA A 122 -8.22 -0.25 -1.34
CA ALA A 122 -8.60 1.08 -0.87
C ALA A 122 -9.49 1.13 0.40
N LEU A 123 -9.60 0.03 1.16
CA LEU A 123 -10.10 0.11 2.56
C LEU A 123 -9.10 0.79 3.51
N TRP A 124 -7.92 1.15 3.00
CA TRP A 124 -6.75 1.54 3.77
C TRP A 124 -6.29 2.92 3.30
N ASP A 125 -5.87 3.73 4.27
CA ASP A 125 -4.95 4.83 4.03
C ASP A 125 -3.55 4.34 4.41
N LEU A 126 -2.51 4.73 3.68
CA LEU A 126 -1.12 4.37 4.01
C LEU A 126 -0.76 4.75 5.45
N LYS A 127 -1.37 5.81 5.95
CA LYS A 127 -1.22 6.30 7.33
C LYS A 127 -1.74 5.33 8.39
N MET A 128 -2.56 4.35 8.03
CA MET A 128 -3.07 3.31 8.93
C MET A 128 -2.17 2.07 8.99
N ILE A 129 -1.13 1.99 8.14
CA ILE A 129 -0.14 0.91 8.17
C ILE A 129 1.04 1.26 9.11
N ASP A 130 1.25 2.55 9.38
CA ASP A 130 2.30 3.01 10.29
C ASP A 130 1.87 2.93 11.76
N GLU A 131 1.91 1.72 12.31
CA GLU A 131 2.31 1.49 13.71
C GLU A 131 3.28 0.29 13.73
N ASN A 132 4.56 0.58 13.51
CA ASN A 132 5.75 -0.29 13.61
C ASN A 132 5.94 -1.40 12.54
N PRO A 133 6.83 -1.21 11.56
CA PRO A 133 7.44 -2.32 10.85
C PRO A 133 8.58 -2.88 11.72
N VAL A 134 8.27 -3.76 12.69
CA VAL A 134 9.28 -4.69 13.19
C VAL A 134 9.34 -5.85 12.21
N LEU A 135 10.34 -5.81 11.33
CA LEU A 135 11.31 -6.89 11.20
C LEU A 135 12.52 -6.38 10.40
N SER A 136 13.59 -6.23 11.15
CA SER A 136 14.92 -5.78 10.76
C SER A 136 15.44 -6.54 9.54
N ILE A 137 15.73 -5.83 8.46
CA ILE A 137 16.64 -6.32 7.43
C ILE A 137 18.04 -6.31 8.07
N PRO A 138 18.83 -7.40 8.05
CA PRO A 138 20.18 -7.34 8.54
C PRO A 138 20.97 -6.40 7.63
N GLN A 139 21.34 -5.24 8.17
CA GLN A 139 22.36 -4.37 7.57
C GLN A 139 23.63 -5.21 7.48
N ARG A 140 23.98 -5.62 6.26
CA ARG A 140 25.30 -6.15 5.96
C ARG A 140 26.28 -5.02 6.26
N ALA A 141 26.99 -5.16 7.37
CA ALA A 141 28.01 -4.22 7.82
C ALA A 141 28.97 -3.91 6.66
N GLY A 142 29.18 -2.62 6.44
CA GLY A 142 30.20 -2.13 5.53
C GLY A 142 31.60 -2.50 6.03
N GLY A 143 32.50 -2.69 5.07
CA GLY A 143 33.92 -2.80 5.30
C GLY A 143 34.64 -3.24 4.04
N LEU A 144 35.13 -2.30 3.23
CA LEU A 144 36.49 -2.27 2.66
C LEU A 144 36.65 -1.05 1.73
N THR A 145 37.01 0.06 2.36
CA THR A 145 38.08 1.03 1.99
C THR A 145 38.35 1.32 0.51
N GLU A 146 38.01 2.54 0.09
CA GLU A 146 38.69 3.26 -1.00
C GLU A 146 40.12 3.69 -0.56
N PRO A 147 41.14 3.68 -1.44
CA PRO A 147 42.44 4.23 -1.09
C PRO A 147 42.50 5.73 -1.41
N VAL A 148 42.67 6.54 -0.37
CA VAL A 148 43.08 7.95 -0.48
C VAL A 148 44.58 7.99 -0.78
N SER A 149 44.95 8.47 -1.95
CA SER A 149 46.33 8.77 -2.35
C SER A 149 46.77 10.11 -1.76
N SER A 150 47.47 10.09 -0.62
CA SER A 150 48.17 11.27 -0.10
C SER A 150 49.57 11.37 -0.69
N VAL A 151 49.80 12.44 -1.46
CA VAL A 151 51.11 12.93 -1.86
C VAL A 151 51.91 13.33 -0.61
N GLY A 152 53.07 12.70 -0.40
CA GLY A 152 53.95 12.93 0.74
C GLY A 152 55.41 12.97 0.30
N HIS A 153 55.92 14.19 0.20
CA HIS A 153 57.29 14.60 -0.11
C HIS A 153 58.30 14.05 0.92
N ILE A 154 59.45 13.51 0.47
CA ILE A 154 60.60 13.16 1.34
C ILE A 154 61.86 13.86 0.81
N PRO A 155 62.64 14.55 1.67
CA PRO A 155 63.82 15.32 1.27
C PRO A 155 65.10 14.47 1.20
N LYS A 156 66.10 15.04 0.50
CA LYS A 156 67.46 14.55 0.25
C LYS A 156 68.21 14.04 1.50
N VAL A 157 69.00 12.96 1.32
CA VAL A 157 70.46 12.91 1.55
C VAL A 157 71.08 12.12 0.40
#